data_AF-A0A5M8FHV7-F1
#
_entry.id   AF-A0A5M8FHV7-F1
#
_cell.length_a   1.000
_cell.length_b   1.000
_cell.length_c   1.000
_cell.angle_alpha   90.00
_cell.angle_beta   90.00
_cell.angle_gamma   90.00
#
_symmetry.space_group_name_H-M   'P 1'
#
loop_
_entity.id
_entity.type
_entity.pdbx_description
1 polymer ?
#
loop_
_entity_poly.entity_id
_entity_poly.type
_entity_poly.pdbx_seq_one_letter_code
_entity_poly.pdbx_strand_id
1 'polypeptide(L)' 'MKLSQHDLQQLDEDLLQGMPEATLRRLSVNLLADLKEARERLQQHPGNSSRPPSSRAPWERGSSGRRVRNSPMPLC' A
#
# COMPACT_ATOMS: atom_id res chain seq x y z
N MET A 1 8.07 -0.64 -13.70
CA MET A 1 8.85 0.57 -13.44
C MET A 1 9.68 0.87 -14.68
N LYS A 2 9.67 2.12 -15.16
CA LYS A 2 10.39 2.62 -16.34
C LYS A 2 11.59 3.49 -15.99
N LEU A 3 11.54 4.16 -14.84
CA LEU A 3 12.66 4.89 -14.26
C LEU A 3 13.45 3.96 -13.32
N SER A 4 14.77 4.05 -13.38
CA SER A 4 15.65 3.37 -12.42
C SER A 4 15.73 4.16 -11.11
N GLN A 5 16.24 3.52 -10.05
CA GLN A 5 16.48 4.20 -8.78
C GLN A 5 17.55 5.31 -8.91
N HIS A 6 18.48 5.19 -9.85
CA HIS A 6 19.47 6.24 -10.12
C HIS A 6 18.81 7.44 -10.80
N ASP A 7 17.97 7.22 -11.82
CA ASP A 7 17.23 8.32 -12.47
C ASP A 7 16.41 9.12 -11.46
N LEU A 8 15.70 8.44 -10.55
CA LEU A 8 14.91 9.09 -9.51
C LEU A 8 15.75 9.89 -8.49
N GLN A 9 17.02 9.53 -8.28
CA GLN A 9 17.95 10.29 -7.43
C GLN A 9 18.61 11.47 -8.16
N GLN A 10 18.63 11.46 -9.49
CA GLN A 10 19.13 12.55 -10.32
C GLN A 10 18.05 13.59 -10.67
N LEU A 11 16.79 13.35 -10.33
CA LEU A 11 15.72 14.33 -10.56
C LEU A 11 15.66 15.37 -9.45
N ASP A 12 16.19 16.55 -9.73
CA ASP A 12 16.07 17.77 -8.92
C ASP A 12 15.28 18.88 -9.64
N GLU A 13 14.99 19.98 -8.94
CA GLU A 13 14.17 21.08 -9.46
C GLU A 13 14.87 21.88 -10.56
N ASP A 14 16.20 22.05 -10.51
CA ASP A 14 16.96 22.78 -11.54
C ASP A 14 17.01 21.97 -12.84
N LEU A 15 17.22 20.66 -12.74
CA LEU A 15 17.21 19.73 -13.86
C LEU A 15 15.82 19.69 -14.52
N LEU A 16 14.74 19.67 -13.74
CA LEU A 16 13.37 19.75 -14.26
C LEU A 16 13.06 21.10 -14.95
N GLN A 17 13.53 22.22 -14.41
CA GLN A 17 13.32 23.54 -15.01
C GLN A 17 14.15 23.74 -16.30
N GLY A 18 15.32 23.12 -16.40
CA GLY A 18 16.15 23.14 -17.62
C GLY A 18 15.67 22.24 -18.76
N MET A 19 14.68 21.37 -18.53
CA MET A 19 14.24 20.38 -19.54
C MET A 19 13.24 20.95 -20.57
N PRO A 20 13.40 20.64 -21.87
CA PRO A 20 12.39 20.96 -22.88
C PRO A 20 11.04 20.31 -22.58
N GLU A 21 9.94 21.03 -22.84
CA GLU A 21 8.57 20.59 -22.52
C GLU A 21 8.24 19.20 -23.07
N ALA A 22 8.69 18.87 -24.28
CA ALA A 22 8.48 17.55 -24.88
C ALA A 22 9.17 16.41 -24.09
N THR A 23 10.34 16.69 -23.50
CA THR A 23 11.08 15.74 -22.65
C THR A 23 10.42 15.64 -21.28
N LEU A 24 10.06 16.78 -20.68
CA LEU A 24 9.35 16.85 -19.40
C LEU A 24 8.01 16.08 -19.48
N ARG A 25 7.23 16.28 -20.54
CA ARG A 25 5.97 15.56 -20.78
C ARG A 25 6.17 14.04 -20.89
N ARG A 26 7.25 13.57 -21.55
CA ARG A 26 7.60 12.14 -21.62
C ARG A 26 8.01 11.59 -20.25
N LEU A 27 8.79 12.36 -19.47
CA LEU A 27 9.18 12.01 -18.11
C LEU A 27 7.95 11.90 -17.20
N SER A 28 7.03 12.86 -17.22
CA SER A 28 5.80 12.85 -16.42
C SER A 28 4.91 11.64 -16.74
N VAL A 29 4.83 11.20 -18.00
CA VAL A 29 4.09 9.97 -18.38
C VAL A 29 4.76 8.72 -17.80
N ASN A 30 6.09 8.66 -17.75
CA ASN A 30 6.81 7.54 -17.14
C ASN A 30 6.64 7.54 -15.61
N LEU A 31 6.82 8.68 -14.94
CA LEU A 31 6.55 8.85 -13.50
C LEU A 31 5.12 8.42 -13.13
N LEU A 32 4.12 8.82 -13.92
CA LEU A 32 2.73 8.46 -13.68
C LEU A 32 2.47 6.96 -13.81
N ALA A 33 3.10 6.28 -14.76
CA ALA A 33 3.01 4.83 -14.92
C ALA A 33 3.65 4.11 -13.70
N ASP A 34 4.83 4.56 -13.30
CA ASP A 34 5.61 3.96 -12.21
C ASP A 34 4.94 4.16 -10.84
N LEU A 35 4.36 5.33 -10.59
CA LEU A 35 3.59 5.60 -9.37
C LEU A 35 2.30 4.75 -9.30
N LYS A 36 1.65 4.49 -10.44
CA LYS A 36 0.50 3.58 -10.50
C LYS A 36 0.91 2.14 -10.19
N GLU A 37 1.98 1.65 -10.81
CA GLU A 37 2.52 0.31 -10.57
C GLU A 37 3.02 0.15 -9.12
N ALA A 38 3.71 1.16 -8.56
CA ALA A 38 4.15 1.17 -7.17
C ALA A 38 2.96 1.12 -6.20
N ARG A 39 1.92 1.94 -6.44
CA ARG A 39 0.70 1.94 -5.64
C ARG A 39 -0.03 0.60 -5.73
N GLU A 40 -0.13 0.02 -6.92
CA GLU A 40 -0.73 -1.30 -7.10
C GLU A 40 0.04 -2.38 -6.32
N ARG A 41 1.37 -2.43 -6.46
CA ARG A 41 2.23 -3.35 -5.69
C ARG A 41 2.08 -3.17 -4.18
N LEU A 42 1.97 -1.94 -3.68
CA LEU A 42 1.67 -1.66 -2.27
C LEU A 42 0.27 -2.14 -1.88
N GLN A 43 -0.73 -2.02 -2.77
CA GLN A 43 -2.09 -2.52 -2.55
C GLN A 43 -2.20 -4.06 -2.63
N GLN A 44 -1.23 -4.74 -3.25
CA GLN A 44 -1.07 -6.20 -3.25
C GLN A 44 -0.45 -6.73 -1.94
N HIS A 45 -1.11 -6.42 -0.82
CA HIS A 45 -0.79 -6.99 0.48
C HIS A 45 -1.16 -8.49 0.53
N PRO A 46 -0.47 -9.34 1.32
CA PRO A 46 -0.84 -10.76 1.52
C PRO A 46 -2.25 -10.98 2.12
N GLY A 47 -2.89 -9.94 2.67
CA GLY A 47 -4.27 -9.97 3.13
C GLY A 47 -5.32 -9.67 2.05
N ASN A 48 -4.91 -9.21 0.86
CA ASN A 48 -5.81 -8.81 -0.24
C ASN A 48 -5.66 -9.73 -1.48
N SER A 49 -4.54 -10.44 -1.61
CA SER A 49 -4.38 -11.48 -2.63
C SER A 49 -5.07 -12.78 -2.20
N SER A 50 -6.32 -12.95 -2.64
CA SER A 50 -6.99 -14.25 -2.83
C SER A 50 -6.93 -15.25 -1.67
N ARG A 51 -7.09 -14.82 -0.41
CA ARG A 51 -7.57 -15.71 0.66
C ARG A 51 -9.10 -15.74 0.63
N PRO A 52 -9.74 -16.83 0.15
CA PRO A 52 -11.19 -16.95 0.26
C PRO A 52 -11.59 -16.95 1.76
N PRO A 53 -12.75 -16.38 2.12
CA PRO A 53 -13.18 -16.29 3.52
C PRO A 53 -13.42 -17.66 4.20
N SER A 54 -13.34 -18.76 3.46
CA SER A 54 -13.39 -20.14 3.97
C SER A 54 -12.07 -20.63 4.59
N SER A 55 -10.94 -19.96 4.38
CA SER A 55 -9.66 -20.33 5.02
C SER A 55 -9.46 -19.76 6.43
N ARG A 56 -10.46 -19.09 7.01
CA ARG A 56 -10.49 -18.83 8.45
C ARG A 56 -11.01 -20.07 9.17
N ALA A 57 -10.19 -20.62 10.05
CA ALA A 57 -10.61 -21.69 10.92
C ALA A 57 -11.78 -21.24 11.83
N PRO A 58 -12.77 -22.10 12.13
CA PRO A 58 -14.03 -21.67 12.75
C PRO A 58 -13.89 -21.03 14.14
N TRP A 59 -12.75 -21.22 14.82
CA TRP A 59 -12.41 -20.61 16.11
C TRP A 59 -11.94 -19.15 16.04
N GLU A 60 -11.55 -18.62 14.87
CA GLU A 60 -11.18 -17.19 14.73
C GLU A 60 -12.37 -16.23 14.92
N ARG A 61 -13.61 -16.73 14.97
CA ARG A 61 -14.80 -15.92 15.27
C ARG A 61 -14.94 -15.50 16.74
N GLY A 62 -13.98 -15.85 17.61
CA GLY A 62 -14.08 -15.65 19.06
C GLY A 62 -13.50 -14.36 19.66
N SER A 63 -12.80 -13.52 18.89
CA SER A 63 -11.91 -12.48 19.46
C SER A 63 -12.30 -11.01 19.19
N SER A 64 -13.38 -10.73 18.47
CA SER A 64 -13.90 -9.36 18.27
C SER A 64 -15.15 -9.08 19.11
N GLY A 65 -15.00 -8.96 20.44
CA GLY A 65 -16.15 -8.76 21.34
C GLY A 65 -15.92 -8.51 22.83
N ARG A 66 -14.70 -8.20 23.30
CA ARG A 66 -14.45 -7.95 24.75
C ARG A 66 -14.85 -6.53 25.20
N ARG A 67 -16.14 -6.30 25.42
CA ARG A 67 -16.80 -5.27 26.29
C ARG A 67 -18.27 -5.72 26.46
N VAL A 68 -19.02 -5.63 27.56
CA VAL A 68 -18.91 -5.07 28.93
C VAL A 68 -19.47 -6.16 29.89
N ARG A 69 -18.95 -6.42 31.10
CA ARG A 69 -19.34 -5.76 32.36
C ARG A 69 -18.49 -6.24 33.55
N ASN A 70 -18.36 -5.38 34.56
CA ASN A 70 -17.95 -5.69 35.94
C ASN A 70 -19.05 -6.43 36.72
N SER A 71 -18.73 -7.54 37.42
CA SER A 71 -19.46 -8.10 38.58
C SER A 71 -18.60 -9.17 39.28
N PRO A 72 -18.59 -9.24 40.62
CA PRO A 72 -17.76 -10.21 41.36
C PRO A 72 -18.39 -11.62 41.45
N MET A 73 -17.53 -12.63 41.60
CA MET A 73 -17.92 -14.00 41.96
C MET A 73 -18.51 -14.06 43.38
N PRO A 74 -19.67 -14.72 43.60
CA PRO A 74 -19.99 -15.24 44.92
C PRO A 74 -19.24 -16.56 45.15
N LEU A 75 -18.60 -16.70 46.31
CA LEU A 75 -18.12 -17.98 46.82
C LEU A 75 -19.25 -18.67 47.58
N CYS A 76 -19.62 -19.87 47.15
CA CYS A 76 -20.27 -20.95 47.91
C CYS A 76 -19.99 -22.27 47.17
#